data_AF-A0A7C6CAI7-F1
#
_entry.id   AF-A0A7C6CAI7-F1
#
_cell.length_a   1.000
_cell.length_b   1.000
_cell.length_c   1.000
_cell.angle_alpha   90.00
_cell.angle_beta   90.00
_cell.angle_gamma   90.00
#
_symmetry.space_group_name_H-M   'P 1'
#
loop_
_entity.id
_entity.type
_entity.pdbx_description
1 polymer ?
#
loop_
_entity_poly.entity_id
_entity_poly.type
_entity_poly.pdbx_seq_one_letter_code
_entity_poly.pdbx_strand_id
1 'polypeptide(L)'
;MNDVLKKHLILDQYGNYGGVLNRSKYGDGAPLNGKYDVEDSPYYVHNDYYNMKSTATRTIYPNFSTYQQTMQDSGGIASALMVLNYLGEDVETVHTEEALVQEYEEINNTVVYGRGTTSSGLKNLFNNLGYEASLGNYQDVPGTRDEKYLAFSNWIIDNINQSNFIFIRFHGAIEYGWYVIVGIDTMGTDDYGMDDVLILADPYDNLDHYQDGYYTSGLGRVFRWWQDVEKSGHYSDQFDSLIVSAKTPIEFDRVEDDKMLIQELPERHLILNEDGTINGRRPEDKNGWQDIENSINPEDFFHYEHPEASYHSYVDYYNLGNTETRYLLPNYKVFQQTMASSCGIASILSVLNYYGEDVDNYSDPNNYDEEFLVNKYNEVNNQSTIYNKGTGSTGLRNLVQHLGYTAQAGSYSRANYVDESSMNFPTYESFLEFVQGHLSQGTPIPVSMRPHGGHWEVIIGIDTMGTDYIYDDVIILADSSDRWDHYRDRYNTLPAALFYRQWYNGSFSYNQQYVVFPKK
;
A
#
# COMPACT_ATOMS: atom_id res chain seq x y z
N MET A 1 -26.58 18.62 -1.22
CA MET A 1 -27.00 17.24 -0.89
C MET A 1 -26.17 16.38 -1.79
N ASN A 2 -25.06 15.85 -1.28
CA ASN A 2 -24.30 14.85 -2.01
C ASN A 2 -25.16 13.60 -1.95
N ASP A 3 -25.59 13.09 -3.10
CA ASP A 3 -26.23 11.78 -3.14
C ASP A 3 -25.18 10.78 -2.65
N VAL A 4 -25.47 10.10 -1.54
CA VAL A 4 -24.60 9.05 -1.00
C VAL A 4 -24.36 8.04 -2.11
N LEU A 5 -23.09 7.72 -2.37
CA LEU A 5 -22.68 6.77 -3.39
C LEU A 5 -23.45 5.46 -3.17
N LYS A 6 -24.02 4.90 -4.23
CA LYS A 6 -24.77 3.65 -4.07
C LYS A 6 -23.79 2.48 -4.01
N LYS A 7 -23.88 1.66 -2.96
CA LYS A 7 -23.17 0.38 -2.91
C LYS A 7 -23.86 -0.67 -3.80
N HIS A 8 -23.06 -1.43 -4.56
CA HIS A 8 -23.53 -2.38 -5.57
C HIS A 8 -23.09 -3.83 -5.27
N LEU A 9 -23.24 -4.26 -4.01
CA LEU A 9 -22.85 -5.61 -3.57
C LEU A 9 -23.91 -6.66 -3.91
N ILE A 10 -23.45 -7.90 -3.99
CA ILE A 10 -24.24 -9.12 -3.93
C ILE A 10 -24.77 -9.27 -2.50
N LEU A 11 -26.08 -9.43 -2.35
CA LEU A 11 -26.77 -9.42 -1.05
C LEU A 11 -27.29 -10.80 -0.68
N ASP A 12 -27.44 -11.05 0.62
CA ASP A 12 -28.17 -12.20 1.13
C ASP A 12 -29.69 -12.06 0.91
N GLN A 13 -30.44 -13.13 1.21
CA GLN A 13 -31.91 -13.15 1.11
C GLN A 13 -32.65 -12.10 1.95
N TYR A 14 -31.95 -11.43 2.88
CA TYR A 14 -32.48 -10.38 3.74
C TYR A 14 -32.04 -8.98 3.29
N GLY A 15 -31.28 -8.88 2.19
CA GLY A 15 -30.75 -7.62 1.67
C GLY A 15 -29.51 -7.12 2.40
N ASN A 16 -28.77 -7.99 3.10
CA ASN A 16 -27.54 -7.63 3.79
C ASN A 16 -26.29 -8.08 3.03
N TYR A 17 -25.17 -7.44 3.31
CA TYR A 17 -23.84 -7.88 2.91
C TYR A 17 -22.92 -8.02 4.13
N GLY A 18 -21.91 -8.90 4.02
CA GLY A 18 -21.03 -9.24 5.13
C GLY A 18 -21.76 -9.89 6.30
N GLY A 19 -21.18 -9.80 7.50
CA GLY A 19 -21.68 -10.44 8.70
C GLY A 19 -21.17 -11.86 8.91
N VAL A 20 -21.93 -12.67 9.64
CA VAL A 20 -21.49 -14.01 10.05
C VAL A 20 -22.59 -15.03 9.81
N LEU A 21 -22.32 -15.99 8.93
CA LEU A 21 -23.26 -17.07 8.63
C LEU A 21 -23.43 -18.03 9.82
N ASN A 22 -22.32 -18.56 10.33
CA ASN A 22 -22.30 -19.42 11.51
C ASN A 22 -20.94 -19.35 12.21
N ARG A 23 -20.86 -18.52 13.26
CA ARG A 23 -19.61 -18.26 14.00
C ARG A 23 -18.95 -19.52 14.53
N SER A 24 -19.73 -20.49 14.99
CA SER A 24 -19.20 -21.72 15.60
C SER A 24 -18.57 -22.67 14.59
N LYS A 25 -19.03 -22.63 13.34
CA LYS A 25 -18.59 -23.52 12.26
C LYS A 25 -17.56 -22.87 11.35
N TYR A 26 -17.70 -21.58 11.11
CA TYR A 26 -16.99 -20.86 10.05
C TYR A 26 -16.23 -19.63 10.54
N GLY A 27 -16.25 -19.30 11.83
CA GLY A 27 -15.62 -18.08 12.35
C GLY A 27 -16.35 -16.81 11.92
N ASP A 28 -15.64 -15.67 12.00
CA ASP A 28 -16.18 -14.34 11.67
C ASP A 28 -15.90 -13.95 10.21
N GLY A 29 -16.91 -13.38 9.54
CA GLY A 29 -16.78 -12.76 8.23
C GLY A 29 -16.42 -11.27 8.30
N ALA A 30 -16.60 -10.58 7.18
CA ALA A 30 -16.51 -9.14 7.07
C ALA A 30 -17.60 -8.45 7.93
N PRO A 31 -17.44 -7.17 8.30
CA PRO A 31 -18.47 -6.43 9.03
C PRO A 31 -19.83 -6.44 8.32
N LEU A 32 -20.92 -6.48 9.10
CA LEU A 32 -22.29 -6.50 8.55
C LEU A 32 -22.68 -5.09 8.08
N ASN A 33 -23.14 -4.97 6.84
CA ASN A 33 -23.78 -3.76 6.29
C ASN A 33 -23.00 -2.46 6.52
N GLY A 34 -21.68 -2.47 6.33
CA GLY A 34 -20.90 -1.22 6.42
C GLY A 34 -20.85 -0.68 7.84
N LYS A 35 -20.88 -1.55 8.86
CA LYS A 35 -20.93 -1.16 10.28
C LYS A 35 -19.88 -0.10 10.66
N TYR A 36 -18.74 -0.10 9.97
CA TYR A 36 -17.61 0.79 10.22
C TYR A 36 -17.35 1.77 9.08
N ASP A 37 -18.34 2.02 8.22
CA ASP A 37 -18.23 3.08 7.21
C ASP A 37 -17.97 4.44 7.87
N VAL A 38 -17.03 5.20 7.30
CA VAL A 38 -16.81 6.61 7.62
C VAL A 38 -17.06 7.43 6.35
N GLU A 39 -18.33 7.80 6.14
CA GLU A 39 -18.80 8.50 4.93
C GLU A 39 -18.03 9.82 4.65
N ASP A 40 -17.64 10.55 5.69
CA ASP A 40 -16.92 11.83 5.58
C ASP A 40 -15.40 11.65 5.80
N SER A 41 -14.82 10.54 5.33
CA SER A 41 -13.38 10.29 5.43
C SER A 41 -12.57 11.38 4.74
N PRO A 42 -11.66 12.10 5.44
CA PRO A 42 -10.78 13.05 4.79
C PRO A 42 -9.62 12.36 4.05
N TYR A 43 -9.39 11.07 4.30
CA TYR A 43 -8.19 10.34 3.87
C TYR A 43 -8.37 9.52 2.60
N TYR A 44 -9.61 9.20 2.25
CA TYR A 44 -9.93 8.28 1.16
C TYR A 44 -11.02 8.87 0.28
N VAL A 45 -10.91 8.64 -1.04
CA VAL A 45 -11.90 9.04 -2.03
C VAL A 45 -12.74 7.83 -2.40
N HIS A 46 -14.06 7.95 -2.35
CA HIS A 46 -15.00 6.89 -2.73
C HIS A 46 -15.50 7.14 -4.15
N ASN A 47 -15.20 6.22 -5.08
CA ASN A 47 -15.63 6.29 -6.48
C ASN A 47 -16.72 5.27 -6.79
N ASP A 48 -17.56 5.56 -7.79
CA ASP A 48 -18.53 4.59 -8.32
C ASP A 48 -17.83 3.62 -9.29
N TYR A 49 -17.00 2.73 -8.76
CA TYR A 49 -16.28 1.73 -9.57
C TYR A 49 -17.24 0.80 -10.31
N TYR A 50 -18.43 0.55 -9.76
CA TYR A 50 -19.45 -0.29 -10.39
C TYR A 50 -19.94 0.30 -11.73
N ASN A 51 -20.21 1.60 -11.80
CA ASN A 51 -20.63 2.25 -13.04
C ASN A 51 -19.46 2.81 -13.88
N MET A 52 -18.23 2.65 -13.41
CA MET A 52 -17.04 3.11 -14.10
C MET A 52 -16.85 2.36 -15.42
N LYS A 53 -16.55 3.10 -16.49
CA LYS A 53 -16.36 2.57 -17.84
C LYS A 53 -14.88 2.59 -18.24
N SER A 54 -14.50 1.69 -19.13
CA SER A 54 -13.18 1.73 -19.75
C SER A 54 -13.00 2.99 -20.58
N THR A 55 -11.77 3.50 -20.66
CA THR A 55 -11.41 4.74 -21.36
C THR A 55 -10.20 4.49 -22.26
N ALA A 56 -9.45 5.51 -22.67
CA ALA A 56 -8.16 5.28 -23.35
C ALA A 56 -7.12 4.68 -22.40
N THR A 57 -7.06 5.16 -21.15
CA THR A 57 -6.04 4.76 -20.15
C THR A 57 -6.57 3.73 -19.15
N ARG A 58 -7.89 3.67 -18.96
CA ARG A 58 -8.53 2.72 -18.04
C ARG A 58 -9.09 1.51 -18.76
N THR A 59 -8.78 0.33 -18.25
CA THR A 59 -9.36 -0.96 -18.65
C THR A 59 -10.01 -1.60 -17.42
N ILE A 60 -11.33 -1.76 -17.41
CA ILE A 60 -12.11 -2.24 -16.27
C ILE A 60 -13.31 -3.08 -16.73
N TYR A 61 -13.69 -4.07 -15.94
CA TYR A 61 -14.99 -4.74 -16.03
C TYR A 61 -16.10 -3.86 -15.43
N PRO A 62 -16.94 -3.19 -16.25
CA PRO A 62 -18.04 -2.39 -15.73
C PRO A 62 -19.10 -3.30 -15.08
N ASN A 63 -19.84 -2.78 -14.11
CA ASN A 63 -20.94 -3.48 -13.45
C ASN A 63 -20.54 -4.77 -12.70
N PHE A 64 -19.28 -4.84 -12.24
CA PHE A 64 -18.78 -5.97 -11.46
C PHE A 64 -19.23 -5.88 -10.00
N SER A 65 -20.35 -6.51 -9.63
CA SER A 65 -20.79 -6.53 -8.23
C SER A 65 -19.82 -7.27 -7.31
N THR A 66 -19.50 -6.65 -6.17
CA THR A 66 -18.63 -7.18 -5.13
C THR A 66 -19.43 -8.00 -4.11
N TYR A 67 -18.75 -8.74 -3.24
CA TYR A 67 -19.36 -9.54 -2.18
C TYR A 67 -18.49 -9.55 -0.93
N GLN A 68 -19.08 -9.23 0.22
CA GLN A 68 -18.37 -9.31 1.49
C GLN A 68 -18.51 -10.69 2.13
N GLN A 69 -17.39 -11.35 2.39
CA GLN A 69 -17.35 -12.72 2.91
C GLN A 69 -18.08 -12.83 4.25
N THR A 70 -18.84 -13.90 4.46
CA THR A 70 -19.60 -14.13 5.71
C THR A 70 -19.00 -15.22 6.59
N MET A 71 -17.87 -15.77 6.14
CA MET A 71 -17.11 -16.84 6.79
C MET A 71 -15.64 -16.44 6.91
N GLN A 72 -14.96 -16.95 7.93
CA GLN A 72 -13.54 -16.72 8.14
C GLN A 72 -12.73 -17.56 7.14
N ASP A 73 -11.65 -16.98 6.62
CA ASP A 73 -10.72 -17.60 5.67
C ASP A 73 -11.33 -17.98 4.31
N SER A 74 -12.58 -17.62 4.03
CA SER A 74 -13.27 -17.90 2.76
C SER A 74 -13.01 -16.88 1.65
N GLY A 75 -12.08 -15.93 1.83
CA GLY A 75 -11.85 -14.82 0.89
C GLY A 75 -11.68 -15.27 -0.58
N GLY A 76 -10.97 -16.36 -0.85
CA GLY A 76 -10.86 -16.87 -2.22
C GLY A 76 -12.16 -17.46 -2.78
N ILE A 77 -13.03 -18.00 -1.92
CA ILE A 77 -14.39 -18.43 -2.28
C ILE A 77 -15.29 -17.22 -2.54
N ALA A 78 -15.21 -16.20 -1.70
CA ALA A 78 -15.93 -14.94 -1.90
C ALA A 78 -15.52 -14.26 -3.23
N SER A 79 -14.21 -14.22 -3.53
CA SER A 79 -13.72 -13.77 -4.84
C SER A 79 -14.27 -14.63 -6.00
N ALA A 80 -14.33 -15.95 -5.82
CA ALA A 80 -14.89 -16.83 -6.85
C ALA A 80 -16.39 -16.57 -7.07
N LEU A 81 -17.14 -16.33 -5.99
CA LEU A 81 -18.54 -15.96 -6.02
C LEU A 81 -18.77 -14.67 -6.82
N MET A 82 -17.97 -13.62 -6.60
CA MET A 82 -18.07 -12.38 -7.38
C MET A 82 -17.90 -12.61 -8.89
N VAL A 83 -16.91 -13.43 -9.27
CA VAL A 83 -16.65 -13.76 -10.69
C VAL A 83 -17.78 -14.61 -11.27
N LEU A 84 -18.29 -15.61 -10.55
CA LEU A 84 -19.43 -16.42 -10.99
C LEU A 84 -20.69 -15.58 -11.18
N ASN A 85 -20.97 -14.64 -10.27
CA ASN A 85 -22.07 -13.68 -10.40
C ASN A 85 -21.92 -12.83 -11.67
N TYR A 86 -20.72 -12.29 -11.91
CA TYR A 86 -20.46 -11.50 -13.11
C TYR A 86 -20.60 -12.31 -14.40
N LEU A 87 -20.31 -13.61 -14.34
CA LEU A 87 -20.49 -14.57 -15.44
C LEU A 87 -21.95 -15.06 -15.61
N GLY A 88 -22.88 -14.57 -14.77
CA GLY A 88 -24.31 -14.85 -14.86
C GLY A 88 -24.75 -16.15 -14.19
N GLU A 89 -23.91 -16.74 -13.33
CA GLU A 89 -24.29 -17.89 -12.51
C GLU A 89 -25.19 -17.46 -11.34
N ASP A 90 -26.08 -18.35 -10.88
CA ASP A 90 -26.94 -18.09 -9.73
C ASP A 90 -26.16 -18.26 -8.41
N VAL A 91 -25.64 -17.16 -7.88
CA VAL A 91 -24.90 -17.13 -6.62
C VAL A 91 -25.78 -16.94 -5.38
N GLU A 92 -27.06 -16.62 -5.56
CA GLU A 92 -27.99 -16.40 -4.45
C GLU A 92 -28.58 -17.71 -3.93
N THR A 93 -28.77 -18.70 -4.82
CA THR A 93 -29.42 -19.97 -4.46
C THR A 93 -28.62 -21.23 -4.80
N VAL A 94 -27.74 -21.19 -5.81
CA VAL A 94 -26.98 -22.36 -6.25
C VAL A 94 -25.53 -22.29 -5.77
N HIS A 95 -24.81 -21.27 -6.20
CA HIS A 95 -23.39 -21.04 -5.90
C HIS A 95 -23.21 -20.06 -4.74
N THR A 96 -23.95 -20.29 -3.64
CA THR A 96 -23.79 -19.50 -2.41
C THR A 96 -22.39 -19.71 -1.82
N GLU A 97 -21.95 -18.78 -0.96
CA GLU A 97 -20.63 -18.90 -0.31
C GLU A 97 -20.49 -20.23 0.44
N GLU A 98 -21.54 -20.65 1.17
CA GLU A 98 -21.55 -21.95 1.87
C GLU A 98 -21.48 -23.14 0.90
N ALA A 99 -22.23 -23.11 -0.20
CA ALA A 99 -22.22 -24.19 -1.19
C ALA A 99 -20.83 -24.33 -1.85
N LEU A 100 -20.22 -23.21 -2.22
CA LEU A 100 -18.89 -23.18 -2.82
C LEU A 100 -17.80 -23.62 -1.82
N VAL A 101 -17.92 -23.28 -0.53
CA VAL A 101 -17.03 -23.81 0.51
C VAL A 101 -17.15 -25.33 0.58
N GLN A 102 -18.36 -25.88 0.63
CA GLN A 102 -18.57 -27.33 0.71
C GLN A 102 -18.00 -28.06 -0.50
N GLU A 103 -18.24 -27.53 -1.71
CA GLU A 103 -17.71 -28.07 -2.96
C GLU A 103 -16.17 -28.00 -3.00
N TYR A 104 -15.59 -26.86 -2.61
CA TYR A 104 -14.14 -26.69 -2.52
C TYR A 104 -13.51 -27.70 -1.55
N GLU A 105 -14.10 -27.87 -0.36
CA GLU A 105 -13.62 -28.80 0.66
C GLU A 105 -13.66 -30.25 0.18
N GLU A 106 -14.74 -30.64 -0.51
CA GLU A 106 -14.90 -31.99 -1.08
C GLU A 106 -13.86 -32.27 -2.16
N ILE A 107 -13.73 -31.39 -3.16
CA ILE A 107 -12.84 -31.60 -4.31
C ILE A 107 -11.37 -31.56 -3.90
N ASN A 108 -11.02 -30.71 -2.93
CA ASN A 108 -9.64 -30.53 -2.49
C ASN A 108 -9.27 -31.37 -1.25
N ASN A 109 -10.23 -32.12 -0.69
CA ASN A 109 -10.06 -32.91 0.53
C ASN A 109 -9.39 -32.08 1.66
N THR A 110 -9.97 -30.92 1.94
CA THR A 110 -9.48 -29.96 2.94
C THR A 110 -10.63 -29.35 3.74
N VAL A 111 -10.31 -28.46 4.66
CA VAL A 111 -11.25 -27.58 5.37
C VAL A 111 -10.82 -26.15 5.10
N VAL A 112 -11.75 -25.24 4.83
CA VAL A 112 -11.45 -23.82 4.58
C VAL A 112 -11.18 -23.10 5.90
N TYR A 113 -12.04 -23.28 6.91
CA TYR A 113 -11.88 -22.59 8.19
C TYR A 113 -10.57 -22.99 8.90
N GLY A 114 -9.70 -22.00 9.15
CA GLY A 114 -8.38 -22.14 9.74
C GLY A 114 -7.26 -22.49 8.75
N ARG A 115 -7.56 -22.65 7.46
CA ARG A 115 -6.56 -22.98 6.41
C ARG A 115 -6.63 -22.08 5.18
N GLY A 116 -7.77 -21.43 4.96
CA GLY A 116 -8.07 -20.66 3.77
C GLY A 116 -8.08 -21.49 2.49
N THR A 117 -7.95 -20.80 1.36
CA THR A 117 -7.88 -21.40 0.03
C THR A 117 -6.53 -21.19 -0.63
N THR A 118 -6.24 -22.00 -1.64
CA THR A 118 -5.01 -21.91 -2.46
C THR A 118 -5.39 -21.70 -3.92
N SER A 119 -4.50 -21.11 -4.72
CA SER A 119 -4.70 -20.95 -6.17
C SER A 119 -4.98 -22.27 -6.88
N SER A 120 -4.25 -23.34 -6.50
CA SER A 120 -4.49 -24.70 -7.00
C SER A 120 -5.87 -25.23 -6.62
N GLY A 121 -6.33 -24.99 -5.39
CA GLY A 121 -7.65 -25.43 -4.97
C GLY A 121 -8.77 -24.69 -5.67
N LEU A 122 -8.61 -23.38 -5.87
CA LEU A 122 -9.57 -22.56 -6.61
C LEU A 122 -9.61 -22.96 -8.09
N LYS A 123 -8.46 -23.30 -8.69
CA LYS A 123 -8.41 -23.89 -10.03
C LYS A 123 -9.24 -25.18 -10.12
N ASN A 124 -9.13 -26.07 -9.13
CA ASN A 124 -9.92 -27.31 -9.12
C ASN A 124 -11.43 -27.01 -9.05
N LEU A 125 -11.83 -26.03 -8.23
CA LEU A 125 -13.22 -25.57 -8.14
C LEU A 125 -13.72 -25.06 -9.49
N PHE A 126 -13.02 -24.11 -10.13
CA PHE A 126 -13.44 -23.55 -11.42
C PHE A 126 -13.50 -24.61 -12.53
N ASN A 127 -12.52 -25.53 -12.58
CA ASN A 127 -12.56 -26.64 -13.54
C ASN A 127 -13.77 -27.56 -13.32
N ASN A 128 -14.15 -27.81 -12.06
CA ASN A 128 -15.34 -28.60 -11.73
C ASN A 128 -16.64 -27.90 -12.17
N LEU A 129 -16.68 -26.56 -12.07
CA LEU A 129 -17.76 -25.71 -12.57
C LEU A 129 -17.73 -25.49 -14.11
N GLY A 130 -16.78 -26.13 -14.80
CA GLY A 130 -16.67 -26.10 -16.26
C GLY A 130 -16.01 -24.84 -16.83
N TYR A 131 -15.26 -24.10 -16.01
CA TYR A 131 -14.45 -22.96 -16.44
C TYR A 131 -13.00 -23.40 -16.71
N GLU A 132 -12.34 -22.74 -17.65
CA GLU A 132 -10.91 -22.92 -17.86
C GLU A 132 -10.14 -22.09 -16.84
N ALA A 133 -9.33 -22.77 -16.02
CA ALA A 133 -8.54 -22.14 -14.96
C ALA A 133 -7.05 -22.52 -15.04
N SER A 134 -6.17 -21.53 -14.91
CA SER A 134 -4.72 -21.69 -15.02
C SER A 134 -3.95 -20.91 -13.94
N LEU A 135 -2.75 -21.40 -13.60
CA LEU A 135 -1.92 -20.89 -12.49
C LEU A 135 -0.64 -20.27 -13.03
N GLY A 136 -0.09 -19.29 -12.31
CA GLY A 136 1.30 -18.85 -12.51
C GLY A 136 1.58 -18.26 -13.90
N ASN A 137 0.59 -17.55 -14.45
CA ASN A 137 0.66 -17.04 -15.82
C ASN A 137 1.42 -15.71 -15.93
N TYR A 138 1.76 -15.06 -14.81
CA TYR A 138 2.70 -13.95 -14.81
C TYR A 138 4.10 -14.46 -14.48
N GLN A 139 5.06 -14.12 -15.34
CA GLN A 139 6.48 -14.35 -15.10
C GLN A 139 7.17 -13.00 -15.13
N ASP A 140 7.98 -12.75 -14.10
CA ASP A 140 8.79 -11.53 -14.04
C ASP A 140 9.73 -11.48 -15.25
N VAL A 141 9.77 -10.32 -15.90
CA VAL A 141 10.59 -10.10 -17.09
C VAL A 141 11.98 -9.61 -16.69
N PRO A 142 13.06 -9.98 -17.41
CA PRO A 142 14.35 -9.34 -17.21
C PRO A 142 14.25 -7.85 -17.53
N GLY A 143 14.84 -6.98 -16.71
CA GLY A 143 14.81 -5.55 -16.95
C GLY A 143 15.01 -4.71 -15.69
N THR A 144 14.94 -3.40 -15.90
CA THR A 144 14.79 -2.39 -14.86
C THR A 144 13.47 -2.60 -14.11
N ARG A 145 13.35 -1.95 -12.95
CA ARG A 145 12.12 -2.01 -12.16
C ARG A 145 10.90 -1.51 -12.95
N ASP A 146 11.07 -0.43 -13.69
CA ASP A 146 9.95 0.23 -14.36
C ASP A 146 9.49 -0.58 -15.59
N GLU A 147 10.43 -1.24 -16.30
CA GLU A 147 10.11 -2.23 -17.35
C GLU A 147 9.27 -3.41 -16.82
N LYS A 148 9.55 -3.86 -15.59
CA LYS A 148 8.77 -4.94 -14.95
C LYS A 148 7.35 -4.50 -14.60
N TYR A 149 7.20 -3.28 -14.09
CA TYR A 149 5.89 -2.71 -13.81
C TYR A 149 5.06 -2.59 -15.07
N LEU A 150 5.63 -2.02 -16.14
CA LEU A 150 4.94 -1.92 -17.42
C LEU A 150 4.54 -3.30 -18.01
N ALA A 151 5.41 -4.31 -17.86
CA ALA A 151 5.07 -5.67 -18.27
C ALA A 151 3.90 -6.25 -17.46
N PHE A 152 3.80 -5.92 -16.17
CA PHE A 152 2.67 -6.31 -15.33
C PHE A 152 1.39 -5.60 -15.74
N SER A 153 1.43 -4.28 -15.98
CA SER A 153 0.30 -3.49 -16.47
C SER A 153 -0.28 -4.09 -17.76
N ASN A 154 0.59 -4.35 -18.74
CA ASN A 154 0.20 -4.95 -20.01
C ASN A 154 -0.41 -6.34 -19.83
N TRP A 155 0.17 -7.17 -18.96
CA TRP A 155 -0.38 -8.49 -18.66
C TRP A 155 -1.79 -8.42 -18.06
N ILE A 156 -2.06 -7.44 -17.19
CA ILE A 156 -3.42 -7.22 -16.64
C ILE A 156 -4.38 -6.82 -17.76
N ILE A 157 -4.01 -5.81 -18.56
CA ILE A 157 -4.83 -5.30 -19.66
C ILE A 157 -5.15 -6.41 -20.67
N ASP A 158 -4.16 -7.21 -21.05
CA ASP A 158 -4.31 -8.32 -21.99
C ASP A 158 -5.27 -9.38 -21.46
N ASN A 159 -5.17 -9.74 -20.17
CA ASN A 159 -6.09 -10.70 -19.56
C ASN A 159 -7.53 -10.15 -19.53
N ILE A 160 -7.73 -8.90 -19.11
CA ILE A 160 -9.07 -8.32 -19.06
C ILE A 160 -9.70 -8.27 -20.47
N ASN A 161 -8.94 -7.82 -21.48
CA ASN A 161 -9.37 -7.79 -22.88
C ASN A 161 -9.66 -9.19 -23.46
N GLN A 162 -9.02 -10.24 -22.93
CA GLN A 162 -9.28 -11.64 -23.28
C GLN A 162 -10.43 -12.25 -22.49
N SER A 163 -11.16 -11.46 -21.70
CA SER A 163 -12.25 -11.94 -20.83
C SER A 163 -11.76 -12.92 -19.74
N ASN A 164 -10.54 -12.70 -19.25
CA ASN A 164 -9.96 -13.45 -18.16
C ASN A 164 -10.05 -12.67 -16.84
N PHE A 165 -10.47 -13.35 -15.78
CA PHE A 165 -10.48 -12.83 -14.42
C PHE A 165 -9.18 -13.18 -13.71
N ILE A 166 -8.58 -12.18 -13.06
CA ILE A 166 -7.28 -12.28 -12.43
C ILE A 166 -7.47 -12.29 -10.92
N PHE A 167 -7.18 -13.43 -10.30
CA PHE A 167 -7.12 -13.57 -8.86
C PHE A 167 -5.68 -13.43 -8.41
N ILE A 168 -5.44 -12.58 -7.42
CA ILE A 168 -4.14 -12.46 -6.76
C ILE A 168 -4.29 -12.73 -5.27
N ARG A 169 -3.28 -13.38 -4.70
CA ARG A 169 -3.15 -13.54 -3.26
C ARG A 169 -1.86 -12.89 -2.80
N PHE A 170 -1.97 -11.92 -1.89
CA PHE A 170 -0.79 -11.22 -1.37
C PHE A 170 -0.98 -10.77 0.09
N HIS A 171 0.10 -10.26 0.68
CA HIS A 171 0.12 -9.74 2.04
C HIS A 171 -0.40 -8.30 2.08
N GLY A 172 -1.73 -8.16 2.17
CA GLY A 172 -2.42 -6.90 2.40
C GLY A 172 -2.70 -6.65 3.90
N ALA A 173 -3.86 -6.08 4.21
CA ALA A 173 -4.30 -5.89 5.59
C ALA A 173 -4.79 -7.17 6.26
N ILE A 174 -4.97 -8.21 5.46
CA ILE A 174 -5.16 -9.58 5.90
C ILE A 174 -4.03 -10.40 5.30
N GLU A 175 -3.45 -11.26 6.14
CA GLU A 175 -2.40 -12.16 5.69
C GLU A 175 -2.98 -13.12 4.64
N TYR A 176 -2.37 -13.16 3.45
CA TYR A 176 -2.83 -13.97 2.32
C TYR A 176 -4.27 -13.67 1.88
N GLY A 177 -4.67 -12.39 1.93
CA GLY A 177 -5.95 -11.94 1.37
C GLY A 177 -6.05 -12.22 -0.13
N TRP A 178 -7.24 -12.60 -0.57
CA TRP A 178 -7.57 -12.80 -1.98
C TRP A 178 -8.24 -11.55 -2.54
N TYR A 179 -7.85 -11.18 -3.75
CA TYR A 179 -8.42 -10.04 -4.48
C TYR A 179 -8.65 -10.44 -5.93
N VAL A 180 -9.67 -9.86 -6.55
CA VAL A 180 -9.85 -9.91 -8.01
C VAL A 180 -9.41 -8.57 -8.58
N ILE A 181 -8.48 -8.57 -9.53
CA ILE A 181 -8.18 -7.36 -10.30
C ILE A 181 -9.33 -7.16 -11.28
N VAL A 182 -10.15 -6.14 -11.03
CA VAL A 182 -11.32 -5.81 -11.87
C VAL A 182 -11.04 -4.69 -12.84
N GLY A 183 -9.98 -3.91 -12.59
CA GLY A 183 -9.50 -2.91 -13.53
C GLY A 183 -8.11 -2.37 -13.23
N ILE A 184 -7.61 -1.60 -14.19
CA ILE A 184 -6.36 -0.84 -14.12
C ILE A 184 -6.55 0.49 -14.87
N ASP A 185 -6.01 1.58 -14.34
CA ASP A 185 -5.84 2.85 -15.04
C ASP A 185 -4.36 3.15 -15.17
N THR A 186 -3.86 3.25 -16.41
CA THR A 186 -2.45 3.53 -16.70
C THR A 186 -2.09 5.00 -16.55
N MET A 187 -3.06 5.85 -16.21
CA MET A 187 -2.89 7.30 -16.09
C MET A 187 -2.39 8.01 -17.36
N GLY A 188 -2.22 7.29 -18.48
CA GLY A 188 -1.65 7.80 -19.72
C GLY A 188 -0.12 7.78 -19.77
N THR A 189 0.54 7.14 -18.79
CA THR A 189 2.01 7.02 -18.67
C THR A 189 2.49 5.68 -19.22
N ASP A 190 2.47 5.54 -20.55
CA ASP A 190 2.80 4.29 -21.26
C ASP A 190 4.26 3.81 -21.08
N ASP A 191 5.13 4.63 -20.49
CA ASP A 191 6.54 4.34 -20.23
C ASP A 191 6.85 4.13 -18.73
N TYR A 192 5.88 4.27 -17.84
CA TYR A 192 6.10 4.27 -16.39
C TYR A 192 4.96 3.62 -15.59
N GLY A 193 4.84 2.30 -15.59
CA GLY A 193 3.73 1.62 -14.88
C GLY A 193 3.74 1.70 -13.34
N MET A 194 4.59 2.52 -12.71
CA MET A 194 4.62 2.61 -11.23
C MET A 194 3.47 3.46 -10.69
N ASP A 195 3.02 4.46 -11.45
CA ASP A 195 1.87 5.31 -11.11
C ASP A 195 0.53 4.73 -11.58
N ASP A 196 0.51 3.62 -12.31
CA ASP A 196 -0.72 2.88 -12.60
C ASP A 196 -1.52 2.56 -11.33
N VAL A 197 -2.84 2.67 -11.43
CA VAL A 197 -3.76 2.35 -10.33
C VAL A 197 -4.49 1.05 -10.62
N LEU A 198 -4.35 0.09 -9.70
CA LEU A 198 -5.15 -1.14 -9.71
C LEU A 198 -6.49 -0.89 -9.01
N ILE A 199 -7.56 -1.39 -9.62
CA ILE A 199 -8.91 -1.44 -9.04
C ILE A 199 -9.16 -2.91 -8.68
N LEU A 200 -9.30 -3.17 -7.39
CA LEU A 200 -9.40 -4.51 -6.81
C LEU A 200 -10.79 -4.69 -6.22
N ALA A 201 -11.38 -5.88 -6.39
CA ALA A 201 -12.49 -6.32 -5.57
C ALA A 201 -11.94 -7.08 -4.36
N ASP A 202 -12.19 -6.55 -3.17
CA ASP A 202 -11.76 -7.08 -1.88
C ASP A 202 -12.96 -7.70 -1.14
N PRO A 203 -12.94 -9.02 -0.85
CA PRO A 203 -14.03 -9.68 -0.14
C PRO A 203 -14.14 -9.30 1.34
N TYR A 204 -13.18 -8.59 1.90
CA TYR A 204 -13.22 -8.15 3.29
C TYR A 204 -13.42 -6.64 3.42
N ASP A 205 -12.77 -5.88 2.54
CA ASP A 205 -12.89 -4.43 2.35
C ASP A 205 -13.03 -3.63 3.66
N ASN A 206 -11.86 -3.29 4.19
CA ASN A 206 -11.73 -2.61 5.47
C ASN A 206 -10.64 -1.53 5.44
N LEU A 207 -10.29 -0.97 4.29
CA LEU A 207 -9.07 -0.15 4.14
C LEU A 207 -9.25 1.26 3.61
N ASP A 208 -10.46 1.65 3.25
CA ASP A 208 -10.73 2.98 2.68
C ASP A 208 -11.91 3.70 3.37
N HIS A 209 -12.34 3.16 4.53
CA HIS A 209 -13.50 3.57 5.29
C HIS A 209 -14.85 3.44 4.57
N TYR A 210 -14.93 2.72 3.45
CA TYR A 210 -16.17 2.59 2.72
C TYR A 210 -16.35 1.19 2.16
N GLN A 211 -17.10 0.40 2.92
CA GLN A 211 -17.29 -1.02 2.75
C GLN A 211 -18.17 -1.38 1.53
N ASP A 212 -17.76 -1.02 0.31
CA ASP A 212 -18.45 -1.27 -0.96
C ASP A 212 -17.85 -2.44 -1.76
N GLY A 213 -16.79 -3.05 -1.23
CA GLY A 213 -16.06 -4.20 -1.75
C GLY A 213 -14.98 -3.83 -2.76
N TYR A 214 -14.72 -2.55 -3.04
CA TYR A 214 -13.62 -2.12 -3.90
C TYR A 214 -12.46 -1.54 -3.09
N TYR A 215 -11.26 -1.67 -3.62
CA TYR A 215 -10.06 -1.07 -3.07
C TYR A 215 -9.13 -0.68 -4.21
N THR A 216 -8.49 0.49 -4.11
CA THR A 216 -7.46 0.90 -5.08
C THR A 216 -6.08 0.91 -4.47
N SER A 217 -5.08 0.54 -5.27
CA SER A 217 -3.68 0.65 -4.89
C SER A 217 -2.82 0.93 -6.10
N GLY A 218 -1.77 1.74 -5.90
CA GLY A 218 -0.70 1.88 -6.90
C GLY A 218 -0.11 0.50 -7.25
N LEU A 219 0.09 0.26 -8.55
CA LEU A 219 0.53 -1.02 -9.10
C LEU A 219 1.88 -1.43 -8.57
N GLY A 220 2.85 -0.52 -8.56
CA GLY A 220 4.20 -0.83 -8.10
C GLY A 220 4.25 -1.28 -6.64
N ARG A 221 3.29 -0.84 -5.80
CA ARG A 221 3.12 -1.32 -4.43
C ARG A 221 2.63 -2.76 -4.46
N VAL A 222 1.49 -3.03 -5.10
CA VAL A 222 0.95 -4.40 -5.20
C VAL A 222 2.00 -5.35 -5.75
N PHE A 223 2.68 -4.99 -6.85
CA PHE A 223 3.71 -5.82 -7.47
C PHE A 223 4.83 -6.22 -6.51
N ARG A 224 5.32 -5.29 -5.68
CA ARG A 224 6.37 -5.58 -4.68
C ARG A 224 5.89 -6.48 -3.54
N TRP A 225 4.59 -6.49 -3.26
CA TRP A 225 3.96 -7.30 -2.22
C TRP A 225 3.38 -8.62 -2.72
N TRP A 226 3.18 -8.75 -4.03
CA TRP A 226 2.62 -9.92 -4.71
C TRP A 226 3.65 -11.06 -4.91
N GLN A 227 4.67 -11.12 -4.05
CA GLN A 227 5.55 -12.29 -3.96
C GLN A 227 5.04 -13.20 -2.86
N ASP A 228 5.00 -14.52 -3.12
CA ASP A 228 4.62 -15.49 -2.12
C ASP A 228 5.67 -15.55 -1.01
N VAL A 229 5.23 -15.13 0.16
CA VAL A 229 6.03 -15.05 1.37
C VAL A 229 5.27 -15.85 2.40
N GLU A 230 5.78 -16.98 2.87
CA GLU A 230 5.11 -17.78 3.90
C GLU A 230 5.08 -17.03 5.25
N LYS A 231 4.63 -17.62 6.37
CA LYS A 231 4.87 -17.07 7.73
C LYS A 231 6.24 -17.48 8.27
N SER A 232 6.79 -18.57 7.75
CA SER A 232 8.03 -19.24 8.15
C SER A 232 9.34 -18.53 7.76
N GLY A 233 9.28 -17.52 6.90
CA GLY A 233 10.47 -16.89 6.29
C GLY A 233 10.79 -17.44 4.91
N HIS A 234 10.12 -18.50 4.45
CA HIS A 234 10.27 -18.98 3.09
C HIS A 234 9.67 -17.96 2.11
N TYR A 235 10.51 -17.51 1.18
CA TYR A 235 10.08 -16.77 0.01
C TYR A 235 10.08 -17.75 -1.15
N SER A 236 9.05 -17.70 -1.99
CA SER A 236 9.11 -18.29 -3.31
C SER A 236 9.12 -17.18 -4.35
N ASP A 237 9.83 -17.38 -5.46
CA ASP A 237 9.78 -16.47 -6.61
C ASP A 237 8.44 -16.60 -7.38
N GLN A 238 7.40 -17.19 -6.76
CA GLN A 238 6.12 -17.43 -7.38
C GLN A 238 5.15 -16.31 -7.01
N PHE A 239 4.53 -15.75 -8.05
CA PHE A 239 3.39 -14.86 -7.91
C PHE A 239 2.14 -15.72 -7.75
N ASP A 240 1.54 -15.70 -6.56
CA ASP A 240 0.37 -16.52 -6.31
C ASP A 240 -0.86 -15.92 -6.98
N SER A 241 -1.29 -16.60 -8.03
CA SER A 241 -2.34 -16.13 -8.92
C SER A 241 -3.07 -17.25 -9.62
N LEU A 242 -4.31 -16.93 -9.97
CA LEU A 242 -5.21 -17.77 -10.72
C LEU A 242 -5.87 -16.94 -11.81
N ILE A 243 -5.83 -17.46 -13.03
CA ILE A 243 -6.55 -16.90 -14.17
C ILE A 243 -7.73 -17.80 -14.48
N VAL A 244 -8.92 -17.20 -14.60
CA VAL A 244 -10.16 -17.89 -14.98
C VAL A 244 -10.70 -17.26 -16.25
N SER A 245 -10.86 -18.04 -17.30
CA SER A 245 -11.39 -17.55 -18.58
C SER A 245 -12.91 -17.63 -18.62
N ALA A 246 -13.56 -16.57 -19.08
CA ALA A 246 -14.99 -16.61 -19.37
C ALA A 246 -15.31 -17.65 -20.45
N LYS A 247 -16.43 -18.38 -20.29
CA LYS A 247 -16.92 -19.34 -21.30
C LYS A 247 -17.32 -18.66 -22.62
N THR A 248 -17.66 -17.38 -22.56
CA THR A 248 -18.05 -16.54 -23.69
C THR A 248 -17.30 -15.22 -23.59
N PRO A 249 -16.74 -14.68 -24.70
CA PRO A 249 -16.10 -13.37 -24.69
C PRO A 249 -17.05 -12.28 -24.16
N ILE A 250 -16.49 -11.41 -23.32
CA ILE A 250 -17.15 -10.26 -22.72
C ILE A 250 -16.66 -9.02 -23.46
N GLU A 251 -17.59 -8.26 -24.03
CA GLU A 251 -17.31 -6.97 -24.67
C GLU A 251 -17.85 -5.84 -23.79
N PHE A 252 -17.10 -4.77 -23.67
CA PHE A 252 -17.52 -3.55 -22.97
C PHE A 252 -17.07 -2.32 -23.74
N ASP A 253 -17.91 -1.28 -23.71
CA ASP A 253 -17.65 -0.03 -24.40
C ASP A 253 -16.50 0.74 -23.73
N ARG A 254 -15.72 1.45 -24.57
CA ARG A 254 -14.80 2.49 -24.13
C ARG A 254 -15.44 3.86 -24.37
N VAL A 255 -15.27 4.77 -23.42
CA VAL A 255 -15.75 6.15 -23.48
C VAL A 255 -14.58 7.14 -23.41
N GLU A 256 -14.80 8.35 -23.92
CA GLU A 256 -13.89 9.47 -23.66
C GLU A 256 -13.88 9.80 -22.16
N ASP A 257 -12.72 10.20 -21.65
CA ASP A 257 -12.51 10.51 -20.24
C ASP A 257 -11.94 11.92 -20.11
N ASP A 258 -12.80 12.85 -19.71
CA ASP A 258 -12.41 14.23 -19.42
C ASP A 258 -11.97 14.30 -17.95
N LYS A 259 -10.75 13.82 -17.64
CA LYS A 259 -10.19 13.95 -16.28
C LYS A 259 -10.09 15.43 -15.92
N MET A 260 -10.66 15.80 -14.78
CA MET A 260 -10.66 17.17 -14.27
C MET A 260 -10.18 17.20 -12.83
N LEU A 261 -9.41 18.22 -12.49
CA LEU A 261 -9.07 18.50 -11.10
C LEU A 261 -10.34 18.78 -10.30
N ILE A 262 -10.66 17.88 -9.37
CA ILE A 262 -11.86 17.94 -8.51
C ILE A 262 -11.55 18.30 -7.06
N GLN A 263 -10.27 18.34 -6.68
CA GLN A 263 -9.78 18.62 -5.34
C GLN A 263 -8.94 19.90 -5.32
N GLU A 264 -8.92 20.60 -4.19
CA GLU A 264 -7.94 21.67 -3.96
C GLU A 264 -6.60 21.04 -3.62
N LEU A 265 -5.53 21.41 -4.35
CA LEU A 265 -4.20 20.91 -4.08
C LEU A 265 -3.59 21.66 -2.89
N PRO A 266 -3.12 20.96 -1.84
CA PRO A 266 -2.38 21.58 -0.75
C PRO A 266 -1.12 22.30 -1.23
N GLU A 267 -0.68 23.33 -0.53
CA GLU A 267 0.62 23.95 -0.81
C GLU A 267 1.76 23.01 -0.38
N ARG A 268 2.79 22.88 -1.23
CA ARG A 268 3.97 22.08 -0.91
C ARG A 268 4.88 22.81 0.07
N HIS A 269 4.97 22.31 1.29
CA HIS A 269 5.83 22.85 2.34
C HIS A 269 7.09 21.99 2.53
N LEU A 270 8.00 22.02 1.56
CA LEU A 270 9.19 21.18 1.52
C LEU A 270 10.45 21.89 2.02
N ILE A 271 11.45 21.09 2.40
CA ILE A 271 12.82 21.55 2.57
C ILE A 271 13.46 21.55 1.17
N LEU A 272 13.90 22.73 0.72
CA LEU A 272 14.43 22.94 -0.63
C LEU A 272 15.96 22.82 -0.63
N ASN A 273 16.52 22.43 -1.77
CA ASN A 273 17.95 22.47 -2.04
C ASN A 273 18.50 23.91 -2.04
N GLU A 274 19.83 24.05 -2.07
CA GLU A 274 20.52 25.35 -2.16
C GLU A 274 20.06 26.20 -3.35
N ASP A 275 19.76 25.57 -4.47
CA ASP A 275 19.27 26.22 -5.69
C ASP A 275 17.75 26.48 -5.69
N GLY A 276 17.06 26.17 -4.59
CA GLY A 276 15.62 26.30 -4.44
C GLY A 276 14.81 25.17 -5.08
N THR A 277 15.45 24.13 -5.62
CA THR A 277 14.75 23.00 -6.23
C THR A 277 14.33 21.95 -5.19
N ILE A 278 13.40 21.08 -5.60
CA ILE A 278 12.95 19.91 -4.83
C ILE A 278 13.57 18.60 -5.34
N ASN A 279 14.35 18.64 -6.42
CA ASN A 279 14.85 17.47 -7.15
C ASN A 279 16.34 17.27 -6.94
N GLY A 280 16.81 16.03 -7.09
CA GLY A 280 18.23 15.75 -7.01
C GLY A 280 19.00 16.25 -8.24
N ARG A 281 19.93 17.18 -8.04
CA ARG A 281 21.17 17.30 -8.82
C ARG A 281 22.30 17.64 -7.88
N ARG A 282 23.27 16.74 -7.70
CA ARG A 282 24.63 17.10 -7.25
C ARG A 282 25.67 16.36 -8.10
N PRO A 283 26.83 16.99 -8.39
CA PRO A 283 27.72 16.60 -9.50
C PRO A 283 28.33 15.20 -9.37
N GLU A 284 28.67 14.60 -10.53
CA GLU A 284 29.17 13.24 -10.75
C GLU A 284 30.46 12.84 -10.00
N ASP A 285 31.10 13.72 -9.21
CA ASP A 285 32.54 13.63 -9.00
C ASP A 285 33.05 13.11 -7.63
N LYS A 286 32.21 12.76 -6.65
CA LYS A 286 32.73 12.23 -5.36
C LYS A 286 31.86 11.21 -4.64
N ASN A 287 31.94 9.93 -5.02
CA ASN A 287 31.61 8.70 -4.22
C ASN A 287 30.85 7.60 -4.98
N GLY A 288 30.84 7.60 -6.32
CA GLY A 288 30.14 6.59 -7.10
C GLY A 288 28.64 6.83 -7.23
N TRP A 289 28.24 8.10 -7.13
CA TRP A 289 26.92 8.60 -7.52
C TRP A 289 26.70 8.29 -9.00
N GLN A 290 25.88 7.29 -9.29
CA GLN A 290 25.22 7.26 -10.60
C GLN A 290 24.05 8.21 -10.51
N ASP A 291 23.87 9.03 -11.54
CA ASP A 291 22.60 9.70 -11.76
C ASP A 291 21.48 8.67 -11.62
N ILE A 292 20.73 8.75 -10.53
CA ILE A 292 19.34 8.38 -10.64
C ILE A 292 18.74 9.59 -11.37
N GLU A 293 18.67 9.47 -12.70
CA GLU A 293 18.09 10.43 -13.65
C GLU A 293 19.01 11.51 -14.22
N ASN A 294 19.92 11.11 -15.12
CA ASN A 294 20.46 12.02 -16.14
C ASN A 294 19.43 12.26 -17.26
N SER A 295 18.13 12.29 -16.92
CA SER A 295 17.05 12.47 -17.89
C SER A 295 15.85 13.25 -17.38
N ILE A 296 15.71 13.52 -16.08
CA ILE A 296 14.53 14.26 -15.61
C ILE A 296 14.85 15.76 -15.63
N ASN A 297 14.45 16.40 -16.73
CA ASN A 297 14.23 17.83 -16.81
C ASN A 297 13.32 18.23 -15.62
N PRO A 298 13.38 19.45 -15.05
CA PRO A 298 12.44 19.86 -13.99
C PRO A 298 10.95 19.64 -14.35
N GLU A 299 10.64 19.61 -15.65
CA GLU A 299 9.33 19.25 -16.22
C GLU A 299 8.98 17.75 -16.06
N ASP A 300 9.96 16.85 -16.02
CA ASP A 300 9.78 15.40 -15.92
C ASP A 300 9.49 14.94 -14.49
N PHE A 301 9.81 15.74 -13.46
CA PHE A 301 9.50 15.39 -12.07
C PHE A 301 7.98 15.40 -11.81
N PHE A 302 7.29 16.32 -12.47
CA PHE A 302 5.83 16.44 -12.44
C PHE A 302 5.15 15.62 -13.54
N HIS A 303 5.91 15.01 -14.46
CA HIS A 303 5.34 14.23 -15.57
C HIS A 303 4.48 13.05 -15.12
N TYR A 304 4.79 12.50 -13.94
CA TYR A 304 4.07 11.38 -13.31
C TYR A 304 3.16 11.84 -12.16
N GLU A 305 2.84 13.14 -12.11
CA GLU A 305 1.75 13.63 -11.26
C GLU A 305 0.47 13.69 -12.07
N HIS A 306 -0.61 13.23 -11.44
CA HIS A 306 -1.95 13.20 -12.02
C HIS A 306 -2.92 13.84 -11.03
N PRO A 307 -2.79 15.14 -10.74
CA PRO A 307 -3.66 15.81 -9.76
C PRO A 307 -5.15 15.77 -10.16
N GLU A 308 -5.46 15.51 -11.42
CA GLU A 308 -6.82 15.26 -11.90
C GLU A 308 -7.34 13.84 -11.62
N ALA A 309 -6.50 12.94 -11.09
CA ALA A 309 -6.90 11.60 -10.70
C ALA A 309 -7.88 11.65 -9.52
N SER A 310 -8.90 10.80 -9.55
CA SER A 310 -9.89 10.69 -8.47
C SER A 310 -9.62 9.52 -7.54
N TYR A 311 -8.43 8.92 -7.57
CA TYR A 311 -8.11 7.71 -6.78
C TYR A 311 -7.54 8.01 -5.39
N HIS A 312 -7.06 9.23 -5.16
CA HIS A 312 -6.34 9.61 -3.94
C HIS A 312 -6.89 10.93 -3.36
N SER A 313 -6.89 11.04 -2.03
CA SER A 313 -7.26 12.27 -1.33
C SER A 313 -6.03 13.16 -1.14
N TYR A 314 -6.15 14.45 -1.48
CA TYR A 314 -5.07 15.42 -1.27
C TYR A 314 -5.31 16.20 0.02
N VAL A 315 -4.68 15.75 1.10
CA VAL A 315 -4.87 16.29 2.44
C VAL A 315 -3.73 17.25 2.78
N ASP A 316 -4.06 18.45 3.24
CA ASP A 316 -3.06 19.42 3.72
C ASP A 316 -2.54 19.05 5.12
N TYR A 317 -1.69 18.02 5.19
CA TYR A 317 -1.09 17.55 6.43
C TYR A 317 -0.23 18.60 7.14
N TYR A 318 0.33 19.55 6.39
CA TYR A 318 1.16 20.60 6.96
C TYR A 318 0.36 21.51 7.89
N ASN A 319 -0.83 21.94 7.45
CA ASN A 319 -1.72 22.81 8.22
C ASN A 319 -2.75 22.02 9.06
N LEU A 320 -2.80 20.70 8.94
CA LEU A 320 -3.74 19.86 9.68
C LEU A 320 -3.47 19.91 11.19
N GLY A 321 -4.54 20.05 11.97
CA GLY A 321 -4.47 20.12 13.43
C GLY A 321 -4.70 18.78 14.12
N ASN A 322 -4.30 18.72 15.40
CA ASN A 322 -4.64 17.61 16.30
C ASN A 322 -6.15 17.65 16.67
N THR A 323 -6.73 16.49 16.92
CA THR A 323 -8.10 16.31 17.42
C THR A 323 -8.09 15.37 18.63
N GLU A 324 -9.26 14.96 19.14
CA GLU A 324 -9.33 13.92 20.18
C GLU A 324 -8.88 12.54 19.66
N THR A 325 -8.97 12.30 18.35
CA THR A 325 -8.65 11.03 17.70
C THR A 325 -7.33 11.07 16.94
N ARG A 326 -6.86 12.28 16.61
CA ARG A 326 -5.68 12.53 15.77
C ARG A 326 -4.52 13.10 16.56
N TYR A 327 -3.42 12.36 16.53
CA TYR A 327 -2.09 12.79 16.93
C TYR A 327 -1.30 13.11 15.67
N LEU A 328 -0.87 14.36 15.49
CA LEU A 328 -0.14 14.80 14.31
C LEU A 328 0.91 15.84 14.73
N LEU A 329 2.06 15.82 14.06
CA LEU A 329 3.09 16.84 14.16
C LEU A 329 2.84 17.92 13.09
N PRO A 330 2.21 19.06 13.44
CA PRO A 330 1.86 20.08 12.45
C PRO A 330 3.10 20.83 11.98
N ASN A 331 3.04 21.43 10.80
CA ASN A 331 4.14 22.17 10.17
C ASN A 331 5.40 21.33 9.89
N TYR A 332 5.28 20.00 9.85
CA TYR A 332 6.40 19.10 9.61
C TYR A 332 6.81 19.16 8.15
N LYS A 333 8.00 19.69 7.83
CA LYS A 333 8.49 19.72 6.44
C LYS A 333 9.28 18.48 6.10
N VAL A 334 9.16 18.02 4.85
CA VAL A 334 9.88 16.85 4.36
C VAL A 334 10.99 17.28 3.40
N PHE A 335 12.14 16.64 3.51
CA PHE A 335 13.23 16.73 2.53
C PHE A 335 13.12 15.60 1.52
N GLN A 336 13.06 15.92 0.24
CA GLN A 336 13.17 14.94 -0.84
C GLN A 336 14.61 14.44 -0.91
N GLN A 337 14.81 13.13 -0.85
CA GLN A 337 16.15 12.57 -1.00
C GLN A 337 16.72 12.96 -2.37
N THR A 338 17.96 13.45 -2.41
CA THR A 338 18.67 13.75 -3.66
C THR A 338 19.69 12.69 -4.02
N MET A 339 19.89 11.74 -3.12
CA MET A 339 20.95 10.75 -3.17
C MET A 339 20.39 9.33 -3.21
N ALA A 340 21.03 8.47 -4.00
CA ALA A 340 20.70 7.05 -4.00
C ALA A 340 20.96 6.44 -2.62
N SER A 341 19.99 5.65 -2.10
CA SER A 341 20.10 4.97 -0.80
C SER A 341 20.10 5.87 0.44
N SER A 342 19.76 7.17 0.33
CA SER A 342 19.81 8.14 1.43
C SER A 342 18.46 8.40 2.13
N CYS A 343 17.38 7.69 1.80
CA CYS A 343 16.06 7.87 2.45
C CYS A 343 16.10 7.98 3.98
N GLY A 344 16.92 7.15 4.64
CA GLY A 344 17.08 7.23 6.10
C GLY A 344 17.77 8.50 6.56
N ILE A 345 18.71 9.03 5.79
CA ILE A 345 19.34 10.34 6.04
C ILE A 345 18.34 11.47 5.81
N ALA A 346 17.57 11.45 4.72
CA ALA A 346 16.52 12.43 4.43
C ALA A 346 15.43 12.45 5.52
N SER A 347 15.09 11.27 6.07
CA SER A 347 14.21 11.14 7.23
C SER A 347 14.79 11.85 8.47
N ILE A 348 16.07 11.61 8.81
CA ILE A 348 16.74 12.31 9.92
C ILE A 348 16.79 13.83 9.67
N LEU A 349 17.12 14.26 8.46
CA LEU A 349 17.19 15.67 8.08
C LEU A 349 15.85 16.40 8.30
N SER A 350 14.75 15.75 7.90
CA SER A 350 13.38 16.28 8.11
C SER A 350 13.05 16.41 9.60
N VAL A 351 13.48 15.46 10.43
CA VAL A 351 13.30 15.54 11.89
C VAL A 351 14.13 16.69 12.50
N LEU A 352 15.37 16.87 12.05
CA LEU A 352 16.23 17.98 12.50
C LEU A 352 15.60 19.33 12.16
N ASN A 353 15.03 19.48 10.95
CA ASN A 353 14.27 20.67 10.56
C ASN A 353 13.09 20.92 11.51
N TYR A 354 12.31 19.88 11.79
CA TYR A 354 11.17 19.97 12.70
C TYR A 354 11.59 20.41 14.12
N TYR A 355 12.77 20.00 14.58
CA TYR A 355 13.33 20.47 15.84
C TYR A 355 13.90 21.89 15.80
N GLY A 356 13.95 22.52 14.63
CA GLY A 356 14.46 23.87 14.43
C GLY A 356 15.98 23.94 14.33
N GLU A 357 16.63 22.83 13.98
CA GLU A 357 18.03 22.84 13.61
C GLU A 357 18.21 23.48 12.22
N ASP A 358 19.40 24.02 11.99
CA ASP A 358 19.72 24.67 10.73
C ASP A 358 20.00 23.64 9.64
N VAL A 359 19.05 23.46 8.70
CA VAL A 359 19.11 22.46 7.63
C VAL A 359 19.05 23.05 6.21
N ASP A 360 18.68 24.33 6.10
CA ASP A 360 18.43 25.02 4.83
C ASP A 360 19.26 26.31 4.67
N ASN A 361 20.12 26.64 5.64
CA ASN A 361 21.12 27.70 5.49
C ASN A 361 22.43 27.16 4.89
N TYR A 362 22.42 26.95 3.57
CA TYR A 362 23.59 26.47 2.82
C TYR A 362 24.83 27.38 2.89
N SER A 363 24.69 28.60 3.43
CA SER A 363 25.82 29.49 3.68
C SER A 363 26.57 29.21 5.00
N ASP A 364 25.98 28.47 5.93
CA ASP A 364 26.65 28.03 7.16
C ASP A 364 27.35 26.68 6.92
N PRO A 365 28.70 26.60 7.03
CA PRO A 365 29.43 25.34 6.87
C PRO A 365 29.12 24.31 7.97
N ASN A 366 28.36 24.67 9.00
CA ASN A 366 27.89 23.78 10.05
C ASN A 366 26.41 23.41 9.91
N ASN A 367 25.74 23.79 8.82
CA ASN A 367 24.37 23.36 8.58
C ASN A 367 24.31 21.83 8.45
N TYR A 368 23.15 21.27 8.78
CA TYR A 368 22.87 19.87 8.53
C TYR A 368 22.29 19.78 7.12
N ASP A 369 23.09 19.40 6.13
CA ASP A 369 22.57 19.02 4.80
C ASP A 369 22.70 17.51 4.56
N GLU A 370 22.09 17.01 3.48
CA GLU A 370 22.09 15.57 3.17
C GLU A 370 23.53 15.02 3.03
N GLU A 371 24.42 15.76 2.38
CA GLU A 371 25.81 15.35 2.17
C GLU A 371 26.61 15.30 3.48
N PHE A 372 26.46 16.31 4.33
CA PHE A 372 27.04 16.34 5.67
C PHE A 372 26.60 15.12 6.47
N LEU A 373 25.29 14.84 6.52
CA LEU A 373 24.76 13.72 7.27
C LEU A 373 25.19 12.36 6.70
N VAL A 374 25.28 12.22 5.38
CA VAL A 374 25.81 11.00 4.73
C VAL A 374 27.28 10.78 5.10
N ASN A 375 28.12 11.82 4.96
CA ASN A 375 29.53 11.75 5.31
C ASN A 375 29.70 11.41 6.79
N LYS A 376 28.88 12.00 7.65
CA LYS A 376 28.94 11.73 9.07
C LYS A 376 28.47 10.33 9.43
N TYR A 377 27.41 9.84 8.78
CA TYR A 377 26.94 8.46 8.92
C TYR A 377 28.05 7.47 8.57
N ASN A 378 28.74 7.70 7.45
CA ASN A 378 29.85 6.88 6.99
C ASN A 378 31.00 6.87 8.01
N GLU A 379 31.37 8.05 8.54
CA GLU A 379 32.41 8.20 9.56
C GLU A 379 32.07 7.40 10.84
N VAL A 380 30.90 7.64 11.44
CA VAL A 380 30.55 7.05 12.75
C VAL A 380 30.26 5.56 12.69
N ASN A 381 29.92 5.04 11.49
CA ASN A 381 29.64 3.62 11.27
C ASN A 381 30.81 2.86 10.63
N ASN A 382 31.97 3.51 10.43
CA ASN A 382 33.12 2.93 9.71
C ASN A 382 32.73 2.33 8.34
N GLN A 383 31.83 3.01 7.63
CA GLN A 383 31.33 2.62 6.32
C GLN A 383 31.93 3.53 5.25
N SER A 384 32.32 2.96 4.10
CA SER A 384 32.90 3.74 3.00
C SER A 384 31.87 4.58 2.24
N THR A 385 30.66 4.05 2.06
CA THR A 385 29.53 4.71 1.37
C THR A 385 28.23 4.01 1.73
N ILE A 386 27.11 4.75 1.70
CA ILE A 386 25.75 4.21 1.82
C ILE A 386 25.18 3.74 0.47
N TYR A 387 25.82 4.09 -0.65
CA TYR A 387 25.35 3.72 -1.98
C TYR A 387 25.23 2.20 -2.14
N ASN A 388 24.07 1.73 -2.63
CA ASN A 388 23.70 0.31 -2.75
C ASN A 388 23.74 -0.49 -1.43
N LYS A 389 23.80 0.19 -0.29
CA LYS A 389 23.80 -0.42 1.06
C LYS A 389 22.67 0.12 1.93
N GLY A 390 22.28 1.37 1.72
CA GLY A 390 21.29 2.06 2.54
C GLY A 390 21.81 2.38 3.94
N THR A 391 20.85 2.67 4.81
CA THR A 391 21.06 2.91 6.24
C THR A 391 20.23 1.94 7.06
N GLY A 392 20.72 1.60 8.27
CA GLY A 392 19.98 0.76 9.22
C GLY A 392 19.79 1.48 10.54
N SER A 393 18.80 1.04 11.34
CA SER A 393 18.43 1.72 12.58
C SER A 393 19.58 1.89 13.58
N THR A 394 20.45 0.89 13.73
CA THR A 394 21.68 1.01 14.56
C THR A 394 22.60 2.10 14.04
N GLY A 395 22.78 2.19 12.72
CA GLY A 395 23.68 3.18 12.13
C GLY A 395 23.13 4.59 12.23
N LEU A 396 21.82 4.75 12.04
CA LEU A 396 21.14 6.04 12.23
C LEU A 396 21.16 6.45 13.70
N ARG A 397 21.00 5.51 14.64
CA ARG A 397 21.17 5.79 16.08
C ARG A 397 22.55 6.33 16.39
N ASN A 398 23.60 5.72 15.85
CA ASN A 398 24.99 6.19 16.05
C ASN A 398 25.18 7.62 15.49
N LEU A 399 24.60 7.90 14.31
CA LEU A 399 24.59 9.24 13.72
C LEU A 399 23.95 10.25 14.67
N VAL A 400 22.69 10.06 15.07
CA VAL A 400 21.98 11.05 15.90
C VAL A 400 22.59 11.21 17.30
N GLN A 401 23.13 10.13 17.88
CA GLN A 401 23.89 10.21 19.14
C GLN A 401 25.15 11.05 18.99
N HIS A 402 25.84 10.95 17.85
CA HIS A 402 26.98 11.81 17.56
C HIS A 402 26.56 13.29 17.41
N LEU A 403 25.37 13.55 16.87
CA LEU A 403 24.81 14.91 16.78
C LEU A 403 24.37 15.48 18.15
N GLY A 404 24.51 14.70 19.23
CA GLY A 404 24.21 15.14 20.60
C GLY A 404 22.80 14.79 21.10
N TYR A 405 22.06 13.98 20.34
CA TYR A 405 20.73 13.54 20.73
C TYR A 405 20.76 12.26 21.57
N THR A 406 19.81 12.12 22.48
CA THR A 406 19.50 10.79 23.03
C THR A 406 18.63 10.05 22.04
N ALA A 407 18.99 8.81 21.69
CA ALA A 407 18.26 8.06 20.68
C ALA A 407 18.05 6.60 21.08
N GLN A 408 16.89 6.07 20.71
CA GLN A 408 16.52 4.67 20.79
C GLN A 408 16.34 4.13 19.39
N ALA A 409 16.67 2.86 19.18
CA ALA A 409 16.47 2.21 17.90
C ALA A 409 16.04 0.77 18.12
N GLY A 410 15.10 0.33 17.29
CA GLY A 410 14.69 -1.06 17.19
C GLY A 410 15.10 -1.64 15.85
N SER A 411 15.43 -2.92 15.84
CA SER A 411 15.59 -3.70 14.63
C SER A 411 15.12 -5.11 14.93
N TYR A 412 14.09 -5.53 14.21
CA TYR A 412 13.60 -6.88 14.27
C TYR A 412 13.81 -7.52 12.90
N SER A 413 14.39 -8.71 12.90
CA SER A 413 14.58 -9.53 11.70
C SER A 413 13.66 -10.72 11.77
N ARG A 414 13.06 -11.03 10.62
CA ARG A 414 12.28 -12.25 10.46
C ARG A 414 13.03 -13.53 10.75
N ALA A 415 14.33 -13.55 10.46
CA ALA A 415 15.17 -14.71 10.75
C ALA A 415 15.17 -15.07 12.24
N ASN A 416 14.74 -14.14 13.10
CA ASN A 416 14.62 -14.31 14.54
C ASN A 416 13.17 -14.56 15.00
N TYR A 417 12.20 -14.76 14.09
CA TYR A 417 10.81 -15.05 14.46
C TYR A 417 10.73 -16.40 15.17
N VAL A 418 10.13 -16.38 16.36
CA VAL A 418 9.77 -17.60 17.11
C VAL A 418 8.26 -17.65 17.26
N ASP A 419 7.71 -16.55 17.77
CA ASP A 419 6.30 -16.25 17.94
C ASP A 419 6.14 -14.72 17.96
N GLU A 420 4.91 -14.23 18.11
CA GLU A 420 4.58 -12.81 18.12
C GLU A 420 5.39 -12.02 19.17
N SER A 421 5.78 -12.66 20.29
CA SER A 421 6.55 -12.01 21.36
C SER A 421 8.00 -11.69 20.98
N SER A 422 8.50 -12.28 19.88
CA SER A 422 9.83 -11.98 19.34
C SER A 422 9.89 -10.63 18.59
N MET A 423 8.74 -10.07 18.22
CA MET A 423 8.62 -8.81 17.49
C MET A 423 8.88 -7.58 18.39
N ASN A 424 9.26 -6.44 17.79
CA ASN A 424 9.37 -5.19 18.57
C ASN A 424 8.00 -4.76 19.12
N PHE A 425 6.95 -5.02 18.36
CA PHE A 425 5.55 -4.73 18.71
C PHE A 425 4.73 -6.00 18.51
N PRO A 426 4.55 -6.84 19.54
CA PRO A 426 3.82 -8.10 19.43
C PRO A 426 2.32 -7.94 19.13
N THR A 427 1.75 -6.78 19.44
CA THR A 427 0.33 -6.48 19.23
C THR A 427 0.17 -5.14 18.53
N TYR A 428 -0.94 -4.98 17.81
CA TYR A 428 -1.31 -3.69 17.22
C TYR A 428 -1.48 -2.62 18.30
N GLU A 429 -2.03 -2.98 19.46
CA GLU A 429 -2.17 -2.09 20.62
C GLU A 429 -0.82 -1.56 21.12
N SER A 430 0.22 -2.41 21.26
CA SER A 430 1.53 -1.94 21.71
C SER A 430 2.25 -1.07 20.66
N PHE A 431 1.98 -1.31 19.37
CA PHE A 431 2.40 -0.42 18.30
C PHE A 431 1.69 0.94 18.40
N LEU A 432 0.37 0.95 18.58
CA LEU A 432 -0.42 2.17 18.69
C LEU A 432 -0.01 3.01 19.91
N GLU A 433 0.17 2.38 21.07
CA GLU A 433 0.68 3.03 22.29
C GLU A 433 2.06 3.67 22.06
N PHE A 434 2.96 2.97 21.36
CA PHE A 434 4.27 3.50 21.01
C PHE A 434 4.17 4.73 20.10
N VAL A 435 3.33 4.67 19.05
CA VAL A 435 3.15 5.78 18.10
C VAL A 435 2.54 6.99 18.80
N GLN A 436 1.38 6.82 19.45
CA GLN A 436 0.69 7.91 20.16
C GLN A 436 1.56 8.50 21.28
N GLY A 437 2.30 7.66 22.01
CA GLY A 437 3.21 8.07 23.07
C GLY A 437 4.33 9.00 22.59
N HIS A 438 4.91 8.76 21.42
CA HIS A 438 5.95 9.62 20.85
C HIS A 438 5.36 10.88 20.19
N LEU A 439 4.28 10.75 19.42
CA LEU A 439 3.65 11.87 18.75
C LEU A 439 3.09 12.90 19.75
N SER A 440 2.48 12.45 20.85
CA SER A 440 2.01 13.33 21.93
C SER A 440 3.13 14.12 22.64
N GLN A 441 4.38 13.66 22.52
CA GLN A 441 5.58 14.34 23.04
C GLN A 441 6.27 15.19 21.96
N GLY A 442 5.69 15.32 20.77
CA GLY A 442 6.30 16.03 19.65
C GLY A 442 7.51 15.32 19.06
N THR A 443 7.60 13.99 19.17
CA THR A 443 8.73 13.19 18.68
C THR A 443 8.33 12.46 17.39
N PRO A 444 8.90 12.82 16.23
CA PRO A 444 8.70 12.07 14.99
C PRO A 444 9.33 10.67 15.07
N ILE A 445 8.82 9.73 14.28
CA ILE A 445 9.24 8.33 14.34
C ILE A 445 9.75 7.87 12.96
N PRO A 446 11.04 8.09 12.66
CA PRO A 446 11.68 7.45 11.51
C PRO A 446 11.56 5.93 11.57
N VAL A 447 11.01 5.34 10.51
CA VAL A 447 10.80 3.90 10.34
C VAL A 447 11.28 3.45 8.97
N SER A 448 11.80 2.23 8.86
CA SER A 448 12.07 1.60 7.56
C SER A 448 10.95 0.64 7.21
N MET A 449 10.43 0.74 5.99
CA MET A 449 9.38 -0.13 5.46
C MET A 449 9.72 -0.73 4.08
N ARG A 450 9.12 -1.92 3.83
CA ARG A 450 9.35 -2.76 2.65
C ARG A 450 8.75 -2.23 1.33
N PRO A 451 7.66 -1.41 1.26
CA PRO A 451 7.09 -1.00 -0.03
C PRO A 451 8.11 -0.40 -1.00
N HIS A 452 9.25 0.11 -0.53
CA HIS A 452 10.35 0.57 -1.39
C HIS A 452 11.71 -0.13 -1.19
N GLY A 453 11.74 -1.29 -0.52
CA GLY A 453 12.93 -2.15 -0.44
C GLY A 453 13.85 -1.83 0.75
N GLY A 454 13.27 -1.53 1.92
CA GLY A 454 14.00 -1.01 3.08
C GLY A 454 14.09 0.51 3.05
N HIS A 455 13.05 1.15 2.52
CA HIS A 455 12.94 2.60 2.40
C HIS A 455 12.54 3.22 3.72
N TRP A 456 13.04 4.41 4.00
CA TRP A 456 12.80 5.09 5.26
C TRP A 456 11.81 6.23 5.06
N GLU A 457 10.87 6.31 5.98
CA GLU A 457 9.85 7.34 6.09
C GLU A 457 9.75 7.76 7.56
N VAL A 458 9.00 8.82 7.83
CA VAL A 458 8.76 9.28 9.20
C VAL A 458 7.28 9.21 9.51
N ILE A 459 6.89 8.46 10.54
CA ILE A 459 5.52 8.57 11.08
C ILE A 459 5.44 9.92 11.79
N ILE A 460 4.57 10.78 11.26
CA ILE A 460 4.31 12.12 11.76
C ILE A 460 2.89 12.24 12.31
N GLY A 461 2.02 11.27 12.06
CA GLY A 461 0.69 11.26 12.61
C GLY A 461 0.00 9.89 12.64
N ILE A 462 -1.04 9.80 13.45
CA ILE A 462 -2.03 8.72 13.48
C ILE A 462 -3.39 9.30 13.85
N ASP A 463 -4.44 8.90 13.14
CA ASP A 463 -5.84 9.22 13.46
C ASP A 463 -6.60 7.92 13.68
N THR A 464 -7.19 7.74 14.87
CA THR A 464 -7.95 6.52 15.17
C THR A 464 -9.40 6.59 14.69
N MET A 465 -9.78 7.70 14.05
CA MET A 465 -11.13 8.01 13.57
C MET A 465 -12.23 7.97 14.66
N GLY A 466 -11.84 7.75 15.92
CA GLY A 466 -12.72 7.62 17.07
C GLY A 466 -13.47 6.29 17.16
N THR A 467 -13.06 5.25 16.41
CA THR A 467 -13.75 3.96 16.37
C THR A 467 -13.01 2.90 17.19
N ASP A 468 -13.68 1.77 17.49
CA ASP A 468 -13.06 0.58 18.10
C ASP A 468 -12.59 -0.45 17.07
N TYR A 469 -12.65 -0.08 15.77
CA TYR A 469 -12.28 -0.95 14.67
C TYR A 469 -10.92 -0.52 14.12
N ILE A 470 -9.89 -1.31 14.45
CA ILE A 470 -8.47 -1.00 14.16
C ILE A 470 -8.15 -0.71 12.68
N TYR A 471 -9.05 -1.08 11.76
CA TYR A 471 -8.84 -0.88 10.34
C TYR A 471 -9.29 0.52 9.87
N ASP A 472 -10.01 1.27 10.71
CA ASP A 472 -10.30 2.69 10.48
C ASP A 472 -9.13 3.59 10.90
N ASP A 473 -8.15 3.07 11.65
CA ASP A 473 -7.00 3.86 12.04
C ASP A 473 -6.17 4.22 10.78
N VAL A 474 -5.78 5.49 10.66
CA VAL A 474 -4.98 6.01 9.55
C VAL A 474 -3.61 6.45 10.06
N ILE A 475 -2.54 5.93 9.47
CA ILE A 475 -1.17 6.39 9.74
C ILE A 475 -0.73 7.41 8.68
N ILE A 476 -0.09 8.49 9.14
CA ILE A 476 0.35 9.61 8.32
C ILE A 476 1.88 9.62 8.31
N LEU A 477 2.44 9.57 7.10
CA LEU A 477 3.85 9.37 6.83
C LEU A 477 4.40 10.58 6.06
N ALA A 478 5.61 10.98 6.42
CA ALA A 478 6.46 11.84 5.59
C ALA A 478 7.43 10.96 4.81
N ASP A 479 7.34 10.97 3.49
CA ASP A 479 8.11 10.13 2.56
C ASP A 479 9.05 10.99 1.70
N SER A 480 10.37 10.76 1.84
CA SER A 480 11.41 11.45 1.08
C SER A 480 11.56 10.99 -0.38
N SER A 481 10.67 10.12 -0.85
CA SER A 481 10.60 9.63 -2.22
C SER A 481 9.25 9.95 -2.85
N ASP A 482 8.17 9.68 -2.11
CA ASP A 482 6.76 9.96 -2.39
C ASP A 482 6.36 9.91 -3.88
N ARG A 483 5.78 8.78 -4.28
CA ARG A 483 5.53 8.46 -5.69
C ARG A 483 4.24 7.68 -5.94
N TRP A 484 3.30 7.63 -4.99
CA TRP A 484 2.24 6.63 -4.99
C TRP A 484 0.81 7.16 -5.01
N ASP A 485 0.60 8.44 -4.70
CA ASP A 485 -0.71 9.06 -4.57
C ASP A 485 -1.00 10.11 -5.67
N HIS A 486 -0.16 10.14 -6.71
CA HIS A 486 -0.23 11.07 -7.85
C HIS A 486 -0.02 12.55 -7.53
N TYR A 487 0.30 12.91 -6.29
CA TYR A 487 0.60 14.28 -5.92
C TYR A 487 1.81 14.35 -5.00
N ARG A 488 2.95 14.77 -5.54
CA ARG A 488 4.22 14.66 -4.82
C ARG A 488 4.41 15.82 -3.83
N ASP A 489 3.70 15.79 -2.72
CA ASP A 489 3.80 16.73 -1.59
C ASP A 489 4.60 16.20 -0.40
N ARG A 490 5.11 14.96 -0.54
CA ARG A 490 5.94 14.21 0.42
C ARG A 490 5.20 13.67 1.61
N TYR A 491 3.88 13.70 1.60
CA TYR A 491 3.08 12.99 2.58
C TYR A 491 2.45 11.76 1.94
N ASN A 492 2.18 10.75 2.74
CA ASN A 492 1.40 9.59 2.32
C ASN A 492 0.57 9.12 3.51
N THR A 493 -0.58 8.51 3.21
CA THR A 493 -1.41 7.85 4.23
C THR A 493 -1.72 6.42 3.88
N LEU A 494 -1.77 5.60 4.93
CA LEU A 494 -2.11 4.19 4.87
C LEU A 494 -3.08 3.87 6.00
N PRO A 495 -3.92 2.83 5.86
CA PRO A 495 -4.53 2.21 7.03
C PRO A 495 -3.41 1.74 7.97
N ALA A 496 -3.48 2.12 9.24
CA ALA A 496 -2.46 1.82 10.22
C ALA A 496 -2.35 0.30 10.47
N ALA A 497 -3.46 -0.44 10.43
CA ALA A 497 -3.45 -1.89 10.49
C ALA A 497 -2.73 -2.54 9.28
N LEU A 498 -2.89 -1.97 8.08
CA LEU A 498 -2.15 -2.38 6.89
C LEU A 498 -0.65 -2.12 7.08
N PHE A 499 -0.29 -0.90 7.49
CA PHE A 499 1.09 -0.53 7.78
C PHE A 499 1.72 -1.48 8.81
N TYR A 500 1.09 -1.70 9.96
CA TYR A 500 1.60 -2.55 11.03
C TYR A 500 1.91 -3.97 10.54
N ARG A 501 0.98 -4.59 9.78
CA ARG A 501 1.17 -5.94 9.24
C ARG A 501 2.27 -5.99 8.19
N GLN A 502 2.31 -5.01 7.30
CA GLN A 502 3.36 -4.91 6.28
C GLN A 502 4.74 -4.64 6.89
N TRP A 503 4.81 -3.83 7.93
CA TRP A 503 6.06 -3.53 8.62
C TRP A 503 6.71 -4.77 9.24
N TYR A 504 5.92 -5.78 9.62
CA TYR A 504 6.45 -7.04 10.15
C TYR A 504 6.73 -8.12 9.08
N ASN A 505 5.92 -8.24 8.02
CA ASN A 505 5.94 -9.40 7.11
C ASN A 505 6.92 -9.28 5.91
N GLY A 506 7.94 -8.40 5.99
CA GLY A 506 8.95 -8.23 4.94
C GLY A 506 9.79 -9.48 4.64
N SER A 507 10.23 -9.63 3.39
CA SER A 507 11.10 -10.72 2.91
C SER A 507 12.61 -10.40 2.98
N PHE A 508 12.98 -9.25 3.54
CA PHE A 508 14.38 -8.83 3.68
C PHE A 508 14.96 -9.20 5.05
N SER A 509 16.29 -9.07 5.18
CA SER A 509 17.04 -9.43 6.39
C SER A 509 16.58 -8.72 7.66
N TYR A 510 15.80 -7.63 7.58
CA TYR A 510 15.23 -6.89 8.71
C TYR A 510 13.85 -6.34 8.33
N ASN A 511 12.87 -6.50 9.21
CA ASN A 511 11.46 -6.22 8.92
C ASN A 511 10.96 -4.96 9.63
N GLN A 512 11.13 -4.87 10.96
CA GLN A 512 10.76 -3.65 11.70
C GLN A 512 12.03 -2.91 12.11
N GLN A 513 12.26 -1.74 11.53
CA GLN A 513 13.32 -0.84 11.99
C GLN A 513 12.75 0.52 12.31
N TYR A 514 13.17 1.07 13.45
CA TYR A 514 12.88 2.45 13.80
C TYR A 514 14.09 3.09 14.47
N VAL A 515 14.17 4.42 14.41
CA VAL A 515 15.08 5.23 15.23
C VAL A 515 14.30 6.44 15.73
N VAL A 516 14.12 6.55 17.04
CA VAL A 516 13.40 7.66 17.68
C VAL A 516 14.38 8.45 18.55
N PHE A 517 14.28 9.76 18.49
CA PHE A 517 15.13 10.66 19.26
C PHE A 517 14.35 11.95 19.55
N PRO A 518 14.03 12.25 20.83
CA PRO A 518 13.33 13.47 21.19
C PRO A 518 14.23 14.69 20.98
N LYS A 519 13.63 15.88 20.91
CA LYS A 519 14.36 17.15 20.87
C LYS A 519 15.31 17.29 22.08
N LYS A 520 16.52 17.80 21.84
CA LYS A 520 17.59 17.96 22.84
C LYS A 520 17.33 19.04 23.88
#